data_AF-A0A951YLN0-F1
#
_entry.id   AF-A0A951YLN0-F1
#
_cell.length_a   1.000
_cell.length_b   1.000
_cell.length_c   1.000
_cell.angle_alpha   90.00
_cell.angle_beta   90.00
_cell.angle_gamma   90.00
#
_symmetry.space_group_name_H-M   'P 1'
#
loop_
_entity.id
_entity.type
_entity.pdbx_description
1 polymer ?
#
loop_
_entity_poly.entity_id
_entity_poly.type
_entity_poly.pdbx_seq_one_letter_code
_entity_poly.pdbx_strand_id
1 'polypeptide(L)'
;AGYEVQRASSTFAAETFTRIVAPVANAAETGLAGGQALLVNTNGQAVVFGVDSVSQQGGSGSVRFNVQHSTCPNTIGFTPGMLLFQVQTLGFRYDASERILYERIGANAAVPVAFDIDQFSLDYVYTEADGTPVIRSQPVVDGQGAPLREATIGGVPVTLSRIQMVIGMNSGGSVRTYSGIVELPTNQNYIIKRVRPCGS
;
A
#
# COMPACT_ATOMS: atom_id res chain seq x y z
N ALA A 1 -14.70 -4.67 1.92
CA ALA A 1 -14.33 -6.05 2.34
C ALA A 1 -13.37 -6.62 1.30
N GLY A 2 -12.48 -7.54 1.66
CA GLY A 2 -11.56 -8.19 0.71
C GLY A 2 -12.21 -9.37 0.00
N TYR A 3 -11.73 -9.68 -1.21
CA TYR A 3 -12.11 -10.87 -1.96
C TYR A 3 -11.20 -12.04 -1.59
N GLU A 4 -11.78 -13.24 -1.43
CA GLU A 4 -11.01 -14.45 -1.22
C GLU A 4 -10.21 -14.80 -2.48
N VAL A 5 -8.93 -15.10 -2.32
CA VAL A 5 -8.05 -15.52 -3.41
C VAL A 5 -7.99 -17.03 -3.50
N GLN A 6 -8.21 -17.56 -4.70
CA GLN A 6 -8.11 -18.98 -4.99
C GLN A 6 -6.81 -19.29 -5.72
N ARG A 7 -6.15 -20.38 -5.33
CA ARG A 7 -4.96 -20.86 -6.03
C ARG A 7 -5.35 -21.40 -7.41
N ALA A 8 -4.79 -20.82 -8.46
CA ALA A 8 -5.01 -21.30 -9.83
C ALA A 8 -3.99 -22.38 -10.24
N SER A 9 -2.74 -22.28 -9.78
CA SER A 9 -1.68 -23.25 -10.09
C SER A 9 -0.65 -23.42 -8.95
N SER A 10 0.31 -24.33 -9.15
CA SER A 10 1.45 -24.48 -8.24
C SER A 10 2.41 -23.28 -8.25
N THR A 11 2.45 -22.50 -9.33
CA THR A 11 3.39 -21.40 -9.60
C THR A 11 2.82 -20.02 -9.31
N PHE A 12 1.90 -19.91 -8.35
CA PHE A 12 1.16 -18.68 -8.02
C PHE A 12 2.00 -17.39 -7.99
N ALA A 13 3.18 -17.41 -7.36
CA ALA A 13 4.02 -16.23 -7.21
C ALA A 13 4.51 -15.64 -8.55
N ALA A 14 4.55 -16.44 -9.62
CA ALA A 14 4.94 -16.04 -10.96
C ALA A 14 3.74 -15.72 -11.87
N GLU A 15 2.50 -15.94 -11.40
CA GLU A 15 1.30 -15.64 -12.18
C GLU A 15 1.09 -14.12 -12.25
N THR A 16 0.74 -13.63 -13.44
CA THR A 16 0.34 -12.24 -13.70
C THR A 16 -1.19 -12.07 -13.71
N PHE A 17 -1.86 -12.93 -12.95
CA PHE A 17 -3.28 -12.82 -12.65
C PHE A 17 -3.55 -13.39 -11.25
N THR A 18 -4.68 -13.00 -10.66
CA THR A 18 -5.18 -13.53 -9.39
C THR A 18 -6.61 -13.99 -9.57
N ARG A 19 -6.91 -15.23 -9.18
CA ARG A 19 -8.30 -15.70 -9.14
C ARG A 19 -8.94 -15.33 -7.82
N ILE A 20 -10.13 -14.75 -7.89
CA ILE A 20 -10.91 -14.35 -6.72
C ILE A 20 -12.32 -14.95 -6.73
N VAL A 21 -12.94 -14.98 -5.55
CA VAL A 21 -14.38 -15.18 -5.38
C VAL A 21 -15.03 -13.84 -5.01
N ALA A 22 -16.00 -13.42 -5.80
CA ALA A 22 -16.78 -12.22 -5.54
C ALA A 22 -18.28 -12.52 -5.77
N PRO A 23 -19.16 -12.30 -4.77
CA PRO A 23 -20.59 -12.59 -4.89
C PRO A 23 -21.33 -11.49 -5.67
N VAL A 24 -20.89 -11.24 -6.90
CA VAL A 24 -21.41 -10.22 -7.82
C VAL A 24 -21.77 -10.84 -9.15
N ALA A 25 -22.67 -10.20 -9.90
CA ALA A 25 -23.25 -10.81 -11.11
C ALA A 25 -22.30 -10.78 -12.31
N ASN A 26 -21.37 -9.82 -12.36
CA ASN A 26 -20.44 -9.63 -13.47
C ASN A 26 -19.13 -8.97 -13.01
N ALA A 27 -18.14 -8.94 -13.91
CA ALA A 27 -16.80 -8.43 -13.61
C ALA A 27 -16.77 -6.93 -13.25
N ALA A 28 -17.67 -6.12 -13.82
CA ALA A 28 -17.71 -4.67 -13.57
C ALA A 28 -18.11 -4.36 -12.12
N GLU A 29 -19.02 -5.15 -11.54
CA GLU A 29 -19.47 -5.02 -10.15
C GLU A 29 -18.38 -5.34 -9.11
N THR A 30 -17.25 -5.94 -9.53
CA THR A 30 -16.08 -6.07 -8.64
C THR A 30 -15.42 -4.73 -8.33
N GLY A 31 -15.61 -3.71 -9.16
CA GLY A 31 -14.96 -2.40 -9.00
C GLY A 31 -13.44 -2.40 -9.18
N LEU A 32 -12.84 -3.52 -9.56
CA LEU A 32 -11.37 -3.67 -9.61
C LEU A 32 -10.76 -3.19 -10.94
N ALA A 33 -11.50 -3.31 -12.06
CA ALA A 33 -10.96 -3.05 -13.39
C ALA A 33 -10.43 -1.61 -13.55
N GLY A 34 -9.20 -1.46 -14.03
CA GLY A 34 -8.53 -0.16 -14.19
C GLY A 34 -8.07 0.49 -12.88
N GLY A 35 -8.33 -0.14 -11.74
CA GLY A 35 -7.93 0.36 -10.42
C GLY A 35 -6.61 -0.21 -9.92
N GLN A 36 -6.40 -0.14 -8.61
CA GLN A 36 -5.31 -0.81 -7.92
C GLN A 36 -5.86 -1.84 -6.94
N ALA A 37 -5.10 -2.90 -6.74
CA ALA A 37 -5.39 -3.93 -5.77
C ALA A 37 -4.19 -4.20 -4.86
N LEU A 38 -4.50 -4.56 -3.62
CA LEU A 38 -3.57 -5.05 -2.63
C LEU A 38 -3.87 -6.52 -2.36
N LEU A 39 -2.91 -7.37 -2.68
CA LEU A 39 -2.96 -8.80 -2.42
C LEU A 39 -2.18 -9.10 -1.15
N VAL A 40 -2.80 -9.76 -0.16
CA VAL A 40 -2.22 -10.00 1.18
C VAL A 40 -2.32 -11.47 1.54
N ASN A 41 -1.18 -12.11 1.84
CA ASN A 41 -1.14 -13.48 2.34
C ASN A 41 -1.16 -13.55 3.88
N THR A 42 -1.38 -14.73 4.44
CA THR A 42 -1.53 -14.91 5.91
C THR A 42 -0.21 -14.77 6.67
N ASN A 43 0.94 -14.76 5.96
CA ASN A 43 2.24 -14.41 6.54
C ASN A 43 2.45 -12.88 6.65
N GLY A 44 1.47 -12.09 6.20
CA GLY A 44 1.50 -10.64 6.18
C GLY A 44 2.41 -10.01 5.14
N GLN A 45 2.73 -10.77 4.09
CA GLN A 45 3.33 -10.22 2.88
C GLN A 45 2.21 -9.66 2.01
N ALA A 46 2.43 -8.47 1.46
CA ALA A 46 1.51 -7.88 0.53
C ALA A 46 2.22 -7.39 -0.74
N VAL A 47 1.47 -7.30 -1.84
CA VAL A 47 1.90 -6.66 -3.09
C VAL A 47 0.78 -5.72 -3.55
N VAL A 48 1.16 -4.55 -4.07
CA VAL A 48 0.24 -3.63 -4.74
C VAL A 48 0.50 -3.67 -6.23
N PHE A 49 -0.56 -3.77 -7.02
CA PHE A 49 -0.48 -3.76 -8.48
C PHE A 49 -1.67 -3.02 -9.10
N GLY A 50 -1.46 -2.54 -10.33
CA GLY A 50 -2.55 -2.07 -11.19
C GLY A 50 -3.32 -3.26 -11.75
N VAL A 51 -4.64 -3.10 -11.86
CA VAL A 51 -5.53 -4.12 -12.44
C VAL A 51 -5.82 -3.74 -13.89
N ASP A 52 -5.36 -4.56 -14.83
CA ASP A 52 -5.58 -4.34 -16.26
C ASP A 52 -7.04 -4.61 -16.64
N SER A 53 -7.56 -5.76 -16.21
CA SER A 53 -8.91 -6.20 -16.51
C SER A 53 -9.39 -7.26 -15.53
N VAL A 54 -10.71 -7.50 -15.53
CA VAL A 54 -11.34 -8.57 -14.76
C VAL A 54 -12.22 -9.38 -15.71
N SER A 55 -12.05 -10.70 -15.70
CA SER A 55 -12.83 -11.61 -16.53
C SER A 55 -13.49 -12.69 -15.68
N GLN A 56 -14.76 -12.98 -15.95
CA GLN A 56 -15.46 -14.08 -15.29
C GLN A 56 -14.85 -15.42 -15.66
N GLN A 57 -14.72 -16.31 -14.69
CA GLN A 57 -14.19 -17.65 -14.87
C GLN A 57 -15.32 -18.68 -14.70
N GLY A 58 -15.65 -19.38 -15.77
CA GLY A 58 -16.73 -20.38 -15.79
C GLY A 58 -17.96 -19.90 -16.55
N GLY A 59 -19.09 -20.58 -16.37
CA GLY A 59 -20.35 -20.25 -17.04
C GLY A 59 -21.10 -19.08 -16.40
N SER A 60 -22.25 -18.76 -17.00
CA SER A 60 -23.20 -17.79 -16.47
C SER A 60 -23.55 -18.14 -15.01
N GLY A 61 -23.44 -17.16 -14.12
CA GLY A 61 -23.67 -17.33 -12.67
C GLY A 61 -22.43 -17.74 -11.85
N SER A 62 -21.26 -17.92 -12.48
CA SER A 62 -20.03 -18.13 -11.71
C SER A 62 -19.66 -16.87 -10.93
N VAL A 63 -19.36 -17.03 -9.64
CA VAL A 63 -18.84 -15.99 -8.74
C VAL A 63 -17.30 -15.91 -8.75
N ARG A 64 -16.65 -16.62 -9.67
CA ARG A 64 -15.19 -16.64 -9.80
C ARG A 64 -14.73 -15.68 -10.90
N PHE A 65 -13.69 -14.91 -10.61
CA PHE A 65 -13.12 -13.96 -11.55
C PHE A 65 -11.60 -14.09 -11.58
N ASN A 66 -11.00 -13.94 -12.76
CA ASN A 66 -9.57 -13.70 -12.89
C ASN A 66 -9.35 -12.18 -12.96
N VAL A 67 -8.47 -11.66 -12.11
CA VAL A 67 -8.00 -10.28 -12.06
C VAL A 67 -6.65 -10.24 -12.74
N GLN A 68 -6.54 -9.60 -13.89
CA GLN A 68 -5.32 -9.54 -14.69
C GLN A 68 -4.42 -8.38 -14.25
N HIS A 69 -3.12 -8.65 -14.15
CA HIS A 69 -2.08 -7.68 -13.76
C HIS A 69 -0.75 -8.02 -14.47
N SER A 70 -0.77 -7.93 -15.80
CA SER A 70 0.28 -8.40 -16.72
C SER A 70 1.69 -7.87 -16.45
N THR A 71 1.81 -6.66 -15.91
CA THR A 71 3.09 -6.00 -15.61
C THR A 71 3.66 -6.40 -14.26
N CYS A 72 2.89 -7.15 -13.46
CA CYS A 72 3.21 -7.42 -12.07
C CYS A 72 2.88 -8.85 -11.63
N PRO A 73 3.81 -9.81 -11.64
CA PRO A 73 3.49 -11.11 -11.07
C PRO A 73 3.12 -10.99 -9.58
N ASN A 74 2.42 -11.98 -9.03
CA ASN A 74 1.98 -11.95 -7.64
C ASN A 74 3.13 -11.74 -6.64
N THR A 75 4.37 -12.15 -6.94
CA THR A 75 5.64 -11.96 -6.18
C THR A 75 5.66 -12.44 -4.71
N ILE A 76 4.52 -12.90 -4.19
CA ILE A 76 4.35 -13.48 -2.87
C ILE A 76 3.76 -14.89 -2.98
N GLY A 77 4.10 -15.75 -2.03
CA GLY A 77 3.59 -17.11 -2.00
C GLY A 77 2.11 -17.17 -1.65
N PHE A 78 1.38 -18.09 -2.28
CA PHE A 78 0.00 -18.39 -1.92
C PHE A 78 -0.08 -18.99 -0.52
N THR A 79 -1.06 -18.55 0.26
CA THR A 79 -1.46 -19.17 1.52
C THR A 79 -2.99 -19.30 1.56
N PRO A 80 -3.55 -20.38 2.11
CA PRO A 80 -5.00 -20.43 2.39
C PRO A 80 -5.43 -19.21 3.22
N GLY A 81 -6.55 -18.59 2.86
CA GLY A 81 -7.04 -17.35 3.52
C GLY A 81 -6.41 -16.06 2.99
N MET A 82 -5.70 -16.10 1.86
CA MET A 82 -5.21 -14.90 1.17
C MET A 82 -6.38 -14.03 0.67
N LEU A 83 -6.23 -12.71 0.80
CA LEU A 83 -7.25 -11.74 0.45
C LEU A 83 -6.72 -10.73 -0.59
N LEU A 84 -7.62 -10.26 -1.44
CA LEU A 84 -7.40 -9.16 -2.36
C LEU A 84 -8.32 -8.00 -2.01
N PHE A 85 -7.75 -6.81 -1.84
CA PHE A 85 -8.49 -5.59 -1.53
C PHE A 85 -8.38 -4.61 -2.70
N GLN A 86 -9.47 -3.92 -3.02
CA GLN A 86 -9.39 -2.69 -3.79
C GLN A 86 -8.72 -1.62 -2.93
N VAL A 87 -7.70 -0.97 -3.46
CA VAL A 87 -6.97 0.09 -2.77
C VAL A 87 -6.69 1.24 -3.72
N GLN A 88 -6.21 2.35 -3.17
CA GLN A 88 -5.68 3.46 -3.93
C GLN A 88 -4.42 3.97 -3.23
N THR A 89 -3.29 4.00 -3.94
CA THR A 89 -2.04 4.49 -3.38
C THR A 89 -2.00 6.00 -3.38
N LEU A 90 -1.58 6.59 -2.26
CA LEU A 90 -1.32 8.01 -2.13
C LEU A 90 0.19 8.24 -2.07
N GLY A 91 0.69 9.10 -2.96
CA GLY A 91 2.10 9.48 -3.01
C GLY A 91 2.26 10.99 -2.94
N PHE A 92 3.34 11.44 -2.31
CA PHE A 92 3.71 12.85 -2.23
C PHE A 92 5.08 13.07 -2.85
N ARG A 93 5.23 14.19 -3.57
CA ARG A 93 6.52 14.67 -4.06
C ARG A 93 6.63 16.15 -3.75
N TYR A 94 7.64 16.54 -2.99
CA TYR A 94 7.94 17.94 -2.75
C TYR A 94 9.01 18.43 -3.72
N ASP A 95 8.73 19.53 -4.40
CA ASP A 95 9.70 20.26 -5.20
C ASP A 95 10.21 21.47 -4.41
N ALA A 96 11.43 21.38 -3.90
CA ALA A 96 12.02 22.44 -3.09
C ALA A 96 12.40 23.67 -3.91
N SER A 97 12.63 23.52 -5.23
CA SER A 97 12.99 24.64 -6.09
C SER A 97 11.79 25.50 -6.43
N GLU A 98 10.64 24.87 -6.67
CA GLU A 98 9.37 25.55 -6.94
C GLU A 98 8.56 25.82 -5.66
N ARG A 99 8.94 25.21 -4.54
CA ARG A 99 8.22 25.26 -3.25
C ARG A 99 6.79 24.69 -3.35
N ILE A 100 6.61 23.66 -4.18
CA ILE A 100 5.30 23.05 -4.47
C ILE A 100 5.27 21.62 -3.96
N LEU A 101 4.21 21.28 -3.23
CA LEU A 101 3.88 19.90 -2.88
C LEU A 101 2.94 19.33 -3.93
N TYR A 102 3.32 18.19 -4.49
CA TYR A 102 2.52 17.42 -5.42
C TYR A 102 1.96 16.17 -4.76
N GLU A 103 0.71 15.86 -5.08
CA GLU A 103 0.06 14.62 -4.71
C GLU A 103 -0.13 13.74 -5.95
N ARG A 104 0.05 12.43 -5.79
CA ARG A 104 -0.31 11.42 -6.78
C ARG A 104 -1.27 10.43 -6.15
N ILE A 105 -2.42 10.26 -6.79
CA ILE A 105 -3.39 9.24 -6.42
C ILE A 105 -3.38 8.14 -7.49
N GLY A 106 -3.05 6.91 -7.09
CA GLY A 106 -2.94 5.76 -7.97
C GLY A 106 -1.91 5.96 -9.09
N ALA A 107 -2.31 5.64 -10.32
CA ALA A 107 -1.47 5.79 -11.52
C ALA A 107 -1.63 7.16 -12.21
N ASN A 108 -2.39 8.09 -11.63
CA ASN A 108 -2.64 9.40 -12.24
C ASN A 108 -1.37 10.27 -12.26
N ALA A 109 -1.40 11.33 -13.08
CA ALA A 109 -0.39 12.37 -13.03
C ALA A 109 -0.37 13.02 -11.63
N ALA A 110 0.81 13.45 -11.21
CA ALA A 110 0.93 14.19 -9.96
C ALA A 110 0.34 15.60 -10.15
N VAL A 111 -0.46 16.06 -9.20
CA VAL A 111 -1.12 17.37 -9.22
C VAL A 111 -0.57 18.25 -8.10
N PRO A 112 -0.37 19.56 -8.32
CA PRO A 112 0.05 20.47 -7.25
C PRO A 112 -1.11 20.63 -6.25
N VAL A 113 -0.84 20.43 -4.97
CA VAL A 113 -1.85 20.52 -3.90
C VAL A 113 -1.55 21.63 -2.88
N ALA A 114 -0.29 22.07 -2.79
CA ALA A 114 0.09 23.21 -1.99
C ALA A 114 1.30 23.93 -2.63
N PHE A 115 1.38 25.24 -2.40
CA PHE A 115 2.46 26.12 -2.86
C PHE A 115 3.01 26.92 -1.68
N ASP A 116 4.15 27.59 -1.88
CA ASP A 116 4.89 28.32 -0.84
C ASP A 116 5.32 27.47 0.36
N ILE A 117 5.53 26.17 0.13
CA ILE A 117 6.04 25.25 1.14
C ILE A 117 7.55 25.45 1.31
N ASP A 118 8.04 25.54 2.54
CA ASP A 118 9.46 25.59 2.87
C ASP A 118 10.02 24.21 3.18
N GLN A 119 9.21 23.39 3.85
CA GLN A 119 9.60 22.07 4.33
C GLN A 119 8.48 21.06 4.17
N PHE A 120 8.83 19.87 3.70
CA PHE A 120 7.95 18.70 3.70
C PHE A 120 8.72 17.48 4.21
N SER A 121 8.16 16.75 5.15
CA SER A 121 8.69 15.44 5.58
C SER A 121 7.59 14.44 5.89
N LEU A 122 7.92 13.17 5.73
CA LEU A 122 7.16 12.04 6.25
C LEU A 122 8.01 11.37 7.33
N ASP A 123 7.55 11.47 8.57
CA ASP A 123 8.17 10.84 9.72
C ASP A 123 7.48 9.51 10.03
N TYR A 124 8.29 8.47 10.20
CA TYR A 124 7.89 7.12 10.50
C TYR A 124 8.02 6.90 11.99
N VAL A 125 6.89 6.77 12.68
CA VAL A 125 6.83 6.60 14.13
C VAL A 125 6.70 5.12 14.44
N TYR A 126 7.80 4.54 14.88
CA TYR A 126 7.86 3.20 15.43
C TYR A 126 7.53 3.24 16.92
N THR A 127 6.97 2.17 17.45
CA THR A 127 6.61 2.05 18.87
C THR A 127 7.23 0.78 19.44
N GLU A 128 7.93 0.93 20.57
CA GLU A 128 8.46 -0.16 21.38
C GLU A 128 7.33 -0.87 22.14
N ALA A 129 7.62 -2.03 22.74
CA ALA A 129 6.61 -2.82 23.47
C ALA A 129 6.01 -2.08 24.68
N ASP A 130 6.74 -1.13 25.26
CA ASP A 130 6.30 -0.30 26.39
C ASP A 130 5.53 0.97 25.96
N GLY A 131 5.34 1.18 24.65
CA GLY A 131 4.68 2.35 24.09
C GLY A 131 5.61 3.52 23.74
N THR A 132 6.92 3.41 23.98
CA THR A 132 7.90 4.46 23.66
C THR A 132 7.98 4.69 22.15
N PRO A 133 7.82 5.94 21.66
CA PRO A 133 7.92 6.24 20.24
C PRO A 133 9.38 6.43 19.80
N VAL A 134 9.72 5.84 18.65
CA VAL A 134 10.99 6.01 17.94
C VAL A 134 10.69 6.63 16.57
N ILE A 135 11.00 7.92 16.41
CA ILE A 135 10.68 8.70 15.21
C ILE A 135 11.86 8.66 14.23
N ARG A 136 11.57 8.45 12.95
CA ARG A 136 12.59 8.47 11.88
C ARG A 136 12.11 9.25 10.66
N SER A 137 13.02 10.00 10.02
CA SER A 137 12.74 10.68 8.74
C SER A 137 12.74 9.73 7.53
N GLN A 138 13.12 8.47 7.73
CA GLN A 138 13.12 7.40 6.72
C GLN A 138 12.70 6.08 7.37
N PRO A 139 11.94 5.21 6.67
CA PRO A 139 11.52 3.94 7.23
C PRO A 139 12.71 3.01 7.42
N VAL A 140 12.57 2.02 8.30
CA VAL A 140 13.44 0.85 8.24
C VAL A 140 12.98 0.02 7.04
N VAL A 141 13.92 -0.42 6.20
CA VAL A 141 13.63 -1.16 4.97
C VAL A 141 14.26 -2.55 5.00
N ASP A 142 13.72 -3.49 4.23
CA ASP A 142 14.34 -4.79 4.00
C ASP A 142 15.48 -4.72 2.97
N GLY A 143 16.09 -5.87 2.67
CA GLY A 143 17.19 -5.96 1.69
C GLY A 143 16.79 -5.60 0.25
N GLN A 144 15.51 -5.37 -0.02
CA GLN A 144 14.97 -4.92 -1.31
C GLN A 144 14.45 -3.47 -1.25
N GLY A 145 14.66 -2.76 -0.14
CA GLY A 145 14.21 -1.38 0.03
C GLY A 145 12.73 -1.22 0.39
N ALA A 146 12.01 -2.32 0.67
CA ALA A 146 10.60 -2.24 1.07
C ALA A 146 10.48 -1.84 2.55
N PRO A 147 9.63 -0.85 2.90
CA PRO A 147 9.40 -0.47 4.30
C PRO A 147 8.91 -1.63 5.16
N LEU A 148 9.51 -1.76 6.34
CA LEU A 148 9.18 -2.77 7.34
C LEU A 148 8.25 -2.20 8.40
N ARG A 149 7.14 -2.91 8.64
CA ARG A 149 6.26 -2.62 9.78
C ARG A 149 6.86 -3.10 11.09
N GLU A 150 7.43 -4.30 11.13
CA GLU A 150 8.12 -4.85 12.30
C GLU A 150 9.63 -4.77 12.05
N ALA A 151 10.38 -4.16 12.96
CA ALA A 151 11.81 -3.92 12.80
C ALA A 151 12.56 -4.01 14.13
N THR A 152 13.89 -3.90 14.07
CA THR A 152 14.74 -3.77 15.25
C THR A 152 15.58 -2.50 15.11
N ILE A 153 15.51 -1.61 16.09
CA ILE A 153 16.28 -0.36 16.13
C ILE A 153 17.10 -0.38 17.42
N GLY A 154 18.42 -0.26 17.32
CA GLY A 154 19.29 -0.29 18.50
C GLY A 154 19.22 -1.60 19.32
N GLY A 155 18.83 -2.72 18.68
CA GLY A 155 18.60 -4.00 19.36
C GLY A 155 17.21 -4.17 19.97
N VAL A 156 16.35 -3.14 19.92
CA VAL A 156 15.00 -3.18 20.47
C VAL A 156 13.97 -3.47 19.37
N PRO A 157 13.09 -4.47 19.55
CA PRO A 157 11.97 -4.71 18.64
C PRO A 157 10.98 -3.55 18.66
N VAL A 158 10.59 -3.09 17.47
CA VAL A 158 9.65 -1.98 17.29
C VAL A 158 8.63 -2.28 16.20
N THR A 159 7.47 -1.62 16.29
CA THR A 159 6.39 -1.70 15.28
C THR A 159 6.04 -0.31 14.74
N LEU A 160 6.05 -0.12 13.43
CA LEU A 160 5.55 1.09 12.77
C LEU A 160 4.05 1.22 13.06
N SER A 161 3.70 2.22 13.86
CA SER A 161 2.34 2.48 14.33
C SER A 161 1.70 3.66 13.60
N ARG A 162 2.53 4.61 13.14
CA ARG A 162 2.06 5.87 12.58
C ARG A 162 3.00 6.41 11.51
N ILE A 163 2.43 7.06 10.50
CA ILE A 163 3.13 7.97 9.60
C ILE A 163 2.65 9.38 9.91
N GLN A 164 3.58 10.28 10.20
CA GLN A 164 3.31 11.70 10.43
C GLN A 164 3.81 12.50 9.24
N MET A 165 2.92 13.29 8.65
CA MET A 165 3.26 14.26 7.61
C MET A 165 3.50 15.60 8.27
N VAL A 166 4.59 16.28 7.90
CA VAL A 166 4.91 17.63 8.39
C VAL A 166 5.10 18.56 7.21
N ILE A 167 4.40 19.70 7.24
CA ILE A 167 4.46 20.76 6.24
C ILE A 167 4.83 22.05 6.96
N GLY A 168 5.98 22.63 6.60
CA GLY A 168 6.46 23.91 7.13
C GLY A 168 6.34 25.02 6.10
N MET A 169 5.89 26.20 6.55
CA MET A 169 5.78 27.42 5.75
C MET A 169 6.27 28.62 6.55
N ASN A 170 6.98 29.54 5.91
CA ASN A 170 7.41 30.81 6.48
C ASN A 170 6.63 31.94 5.78
N SER A 171 5.76 32.62 6.53
CA SER A 171 5.03 33.77 6.03
C SER A 171 5.46 35.01 6.81
N GLY A 172 6.30 35.84 6.18
CA GLY A 172 6.67 37.16 6.70
C GLY A 172 7.30 37.14 8.10
N GLY A 173 8.10 36.12 8.42
CA GLY A 173 8.76 35.96 9.72
C GLY A 173 8.00 35.09 10.73
N SER A 174 6.80 34.62 10.39
CA SER A 174 6.08 33.60 11.16
C SER A 174 6.27 32.22 10.54
N VAL A 175 6.83 31.29 11.30
CA VAL A 175 6.92 29.87 10.92
C VAL A 175 5.62 29.19 11.32
N ARG A 176 4.93 28.61 10.34
CA ARG A 176 3.74 27.77 10.53
C ARG A 176 4.08 26.34 10.17
N THR A 177 3.72 25.42 11.05
CA THR A 177 3.89 23.98 10.83
C THR A 177 2.53 23.30 10.93
N TYR A 178 2.16 22.57 9.89
CA TYR A 178 0.97 21.72 9.85
C TYR A 178 1.42 20.26 9.91
N SER A 179 0.75 19.48 10.75
CA SER A 179 1.02 18.05 10.87
C SER A 179 -0.23 17.22 10.62
N GLY A 180 -0.14 16.26 9.71
CA GLY A 180 -1.15 15.23 9.48
C GLY A 180 -0.68 13.90 10.04
N ILE A 181 -1.60 13.07 10.54
CA ILE A 181 -1.28 11.78 11.14
C ILE A 181 -2.10 10.69 10.45
N VAL A 182 -1.42 9.64 10.01
CA VAL A 182 -2.04 8.39 9.59
C VAL A 182 -1.66 7.33 10.61
N GLU A 183 -2.65 6.95 11.43
CA GLU A 183 -2.53 5.77 12.28
C GLU A 183 -2.59 4.51 11.42
N LEU A 184 -1.74 3.54 11.73
CA LEU A 184 -1.70 2.23 11.07
C LEU A 184 -2.31 1.19 12.03
N PRO A 185 -3.64 1.12 12.19
CA PRO A 185 -4.25 0.19 13.12
C PRO A 185 -3.93 -1.26 12.74
N THR A 186 -3.86 -2.13 13.74
CA THR A 186 -3.83 -3.58 13.54
C THR A 186 -5.23 -4.07 13.20
N ASN A 187 -5.39 -4.76 12.08
CA ASN A 187 -6.64 -5.43 11.73
C ASN A 187 -6.59 -6.88 12.25
N GLN A 188 -7.66 -7.34 12.92
CA GLN A 188 -7.72 -8.70 13.46
C GLN A 188 -7.81 -9.79 12.37
N ASN A 189 -8.28 -9.42 11.17
CA ASN A 189 -8.53 -10.35 10.08
C ASN A 189 -7.36 -10.51 9.11
N TYR A 190 -6.43 -9.55 9.07
CA TYR A 190 -5.21 -9.62 8.26
C TYR A 190 -4.16 -8.65 8.81
N ILE A 191 -2.89 -9.03 8.76
CA ILE A 191 -1.78 -8.17 9.17
C ILE A 191 -0.92 -7.91 7.94
N ILE A 192 -0.63 -6.65 7.62
CA ILE A 192 0.33 -6.30 6.57
C ILE A 192 1.64 -5.96 7.28
N LYS A 193 2.61 -6.87 7.22
CA LYS A 193 3.94 -6.69 7.80
C LYS A 193 4.88 -5.96 6.84
N ARG A 194 4.67 -6.14 5.54
CA ARG A 194 5.42 -5.47 4.47
C ARG A 194 4.61 -5.42 3.18
N VAL A 195 4.87 -4.39 2.38
CA VAL A 195 4.37 -4.27 1.01
C VAL A 195 5.58 -4.38 0.08
N ARG A 196 5.60 -5.41 -0.76
CA ARG A 196 6.64 -5.58 -1.77
C ARG A 196 6.29 -4.73 -3.00
N PRO A 197 7.22 -3.91 -3.50
CA PRO A 197 7.02 -3.20 -4.74
C PRO A 197 6.92 -4.19 -5.90
N CYS A 198 6.14 -3.81 -6.89
CA CYS A 198 6.09 -4.54 -8.13
C CYS A 198 7.24 -4.13 -9.05
N GLY A 199 8.08 -5.09 -9.45
CA GLY A 199 9.30 -4.84 -10.21
C GLY A 199 10.45 -4.41 -9.28
N SER A 200 11.47 -5.26 -9.21
CA SER A 200 12.82 -4.90 -8.77
C SER A 200 13.70 -4.80 -9.99
#